data_AF-V4ART4-F1
#
_entry.id   AF-V4ART4-F1
#
_cell.length_a   1.000
_cell.length_b   1.000
_cell.length_c   1.000
_cell.angle_alpha   90.00
_cell.angle_beta   90.00
_cell.angle_gamma   90.00
#
_symmetry.space_group_name_H-M   'P 1'
#
loop_
_entity.id
_entity.type
_entity.pdbx_description
1 polymer ?
#
loop_
_entity_poly.entity_id
_entity_poly.type
_entity_poly.pdbx_seq_one_letter_code
_entity_poly.pdbx_strand_id
1 'polypeptide(L)' 'RRQRRVNIDRKPRQAYSSKQLENLEAEFKADRYLSVSKRIELSKSLELSETQIKTWFQNRR' A
#
# COMPACT_ATOMS: atom_id res chain seq x y z
N ARG A 1 11.98 -26.76 5.23
CA ARG A 1 10.96 -25.99 5.99
C ARG A 1 11.52 -24.57 6.24
N ARG A 2 11.15 -23.55 5.45
CA ARG A 2 11.69 -22.18 5.65
C ARG A 2 11.15 -21.60 6.96
N GLN A 3 12.00 -21.47 7.99
CA GLN A 3 11.66 -20.77 9.22
C GLN A 3 11.33 -19.31 8.88
N ARG A 4 10.06 -18.91 9.02
CA ARG A 4 9.69 -17.50 9.03
C ARG A 4 10.29 -16.87 10.28
N ARG A 5 11.41 -16.17 10.13
CA ARG A 5 11.96 -15.34 11.21
C ARG A 5 10.87 -14.33 11.61
N VAL A 6 10.40 -14.43 12.85
CA VAL A 6 9.57 -13.40 13.46
C VAL A 6 10.50 -12.22 13.72
N ASN A 7 10.65 -11.34 12.74
CA ASN A 7 11.31 -10.05 12.97
C ASN A 7 10.44 -9.25 13.92
N ILE A 8 10.89 -9.14 15.17
CA ILE A 8 10.25 -8.36 16.23
C ILE A 8 10.38 -6.85 15.96
N ASP A 9 11.27 -6.43 15.06
CA ASP A 9 11.45 -5.05 14.56
C ASP A 9 10.49 -4.61 13.45
N ARG A 10 9.31 -5.23 13.32
CA ARG A 10 8.31 -4.71 12.39
C ARG A 10 7.73 -3.43 12.98
N LYS A 11 7.88 -2.31 12.27
CA LYS A 11 7.16 -1.07 12.58
C LYS A 11 5.71 -1.41 12.92
N PRO A 12 5.14 -0.82 14.00
CA PRO A 12 3.78 -1.08 14.39
C PRO A 12 2.86 -0.90 13.18
N ARG A 13 1.94 -1.86 12.98
CA ARG A 13 0.99 -1.82 11.87
C ARG A 13 0.11 -0.60 12.06
N GLN A 14 0.38 0.44 11.29
CA GLN A 14 -0.51 1.59 11.18
C GLN A 14 -1.68 1.20 10.26
N ALA A 15 -2.90 1.28 10.79
CA ALA A 15 -4.10 1.12 9.98
C ALA A 15 -4.24 2.32 9.03
N TYR A 16 -4.67 2.04 7.80
CA TYR A 16 -5.06 3.09 6.86
C TYR A 16 -6.41 3.68 7.29
N SER A 17 -6.59 4.99 7.11
CA SER A 17 -7.88 5.65 7.33
C SER A 17 -8.90 5.24 6.27
N SER A 18 -10.20 5.40 6.56
CA SER A 18 -11.26 5.09 5.60
C SER A 18 -11.08 5.83 4.27
N LYS A 19 -10.68 7.12 4.34
CA LYS A 19 -10.42 7.95 3.16
C LYS A 19 -9.21 7.46 2.35
N GLN A 20 -8.15 6.98 3.02
CA GLN A 20 -7.00 6.38 2.34
C GLN A 20 -7.42 5.09 1.61
N LEU A 21 -8.23 4.25 2.26
CA LEU A 21 -8.73 3.01 1.66
C LEU A 21 -9.63 3.28 0.46
N GLU A 22 -10.60 4.20 0.55
CA GLU A 22 -11.47 4.57 -0.57
C GLU A 22 -10.68 5.02 -1.80
N ASN A 23 -9.69 5.89 -1.61
CA ASN A 23 -8.86 6.37 -2.71
C ASN A 23 -8.03 5.24 -3.34
N LEU A 24 -7.41 4.38 -2.52
CA LEU A 24 -6.65 3.22 -3.00
C LEU A 24 -7.55 2.23 -3.77
N GLU A 25 -8.78 2.01 -3.29
CA GLU A 25 -9.75 1.15 -3.94
C GLU A 25 -10.31 1.74 -5.24
N ALA A 26 -10.56 3.05 -5.28
CA ALA A 26 -11.00 3.75 -6.48
C ALA A 26 -9.96 3.63 -7.59
N GLU A 27 -8.69 3.88 -7.27
CA GLU A 27 -7.58 3.73 -8.22
C GLU A 27 -7.38 2.27 -8.64
N PHE A 28 -7.48 1.31 -7.72
CA PHE A 28 -7.37 -0.11 -8.07
C PHE A 28 -8.52 -0.62 -8.96
N LYS A 29 -9.73 -0.05 -8.79
CA LYS A 29 -10.87 -0.32 -9.68
C LYS A 29 -10.64 0.26 -11.08
N ALA A 30 -9.98 1.40 -11.19
CA ALA A 30 -9.64 2.03 -12.46
C ALA A 30 -8.50 1.30 -13.17
N ASP A 31 -7.43 0.97 -12.44
CA ASP A 31 -6.28 0.21 -12.93
C ASP A 31 -5.76 -0.76 -11.86
N ARG A 32 -5.80 -2.06 -12.17
CA ARG A 32 -5.31 -3.12 -11.26
C ARG A 32 -3.79 -3.11 -11.10
N TYR A 33 -3.05 -2.37 -11.96
CA TYR A 33 -1.60 -2.31 -11.95
C TYR A 33 -1.09 -0.88 -11.74
N LEU A 34 -0.44 -0.66 -10.60
CA LEU A 34 0.05 0.66 -10.24
C LEU A 34 1.31 1.07 -11.03
N SER A 35 1.17 2.08 -11.89
CA SER A 35 2.31 2.74 -12.56
C SER A 35 3.18 3.54 -11.57
N VAL A 36 4.44 3.84 -11.94
CA VAL A 36 5.35 4.62 -11.10
C VAL A 36 4.80 6.02 -10.83
N SER A 37 4.28 6.69 -11.86
CA SER A 37 3.72 8.03 -11.73
C SER A 37 2.53 8.06 -10.75
N LYS A 38 1.60 7.10 -10.88
CA LYS A 38 0.46 7.00 -9.96
C LYS A 38 0.85 6.66 -8.54
N ARG A 39 1.89 5.84 -8.34
CA ARG A 39 2.44 5.54 -7.02
C ARG A 39 2.95 6.81 -6.32
N ILE A 40 3.68 7.66 -7.03
CA ILE A 40 4.21 8.92 -6.50
C ILE A 40 3.07 9.90 -6.17
N GLU A 41 2.08 10.00 -7.05
CA GLU A 41 0.90 10.84 -6.85
C GLU A 41 0.11 10.44 -5.60
N LEU A 42 -0.22 9.15 -5.47
CA LEU A 42 -0.93 8.62 -4.31
C LEU A 42 -0.10 8.73 -3.02
N SER A 43 1.23 8.60 -3.11
CA SER A 43 2.12 8.75 -1.96
C SER A 43 2.00 10.14 -1.35
N LYS A 44 2.02 11.16 -2.20
CA LYS A 44 1.86 12.56 -1.79
C LYS A 44 0.45 12.86 -1.29
N SER A 45 -0.58 12.35 -1.99
CA SER A 45 -1.98 12.65 -1.66
C SER A 45 -2.46 11.96 -0.37
N LEU A 46 -1.98 10.73 -0.11
CA LEU A 46 -2.42 9.92 1.02
C LEU A 46 -1.46 9.97 2.22
N GLU A 47 -0.33 10.68 2.10
CA GLU A 47 0.75 10.72 3.09
C GLU A 47 1.24 9.31 3.46
N LEU A 48 1.29 8.43 2.46
CA LEU A 48 1.80 7.06 2.56
C LEU A 48 3.09 6.94 1.79
N SER A 49 4.00 6.07 2.22
CA SER A 49 5.19 5.76 1.41
C SER A 49 4.81 5.01 0.13
N GLU A 50 5.56 5.23 -0.94
CA GLU A 50 5.45 4.48 -2.18
C GLU A 50 5.48 2.96 -1.97
N THR A 51 6.26 2.50 -0.99
CA THR A 51 6.34 1.08 -0.61
C THR A 51 5.04 0.57 0.03
N GLN A 52 4.39 1.37 0.88
CA GLN A 52 3.08 1.01 1.46
C GLN A 52 2.02 0.87 0.36
N ILE A 53 1.97 1.83 -0.56
CA ILE A 53 1.02 1.82 -1.69
C ILE A 53 1.30 0.60 -2.58
N LYS A 54 2.56 0.38 -2.97
CA LYS A 54 2.97 -0.79 -3.74
C LYS A 54 2.56 -2.10 -3.04
N THR A 55 2.81 -2.21 -1.73
CA THR A 55 2.46 -3.41 -0.95
C THR A 55 0.95 -3.61 -0.88
N TRP A 56 0.18 -2.54 -0.71
CA TRP A 56 -1.28 -2.60 -0.70
C TRP A 56 -1.82 -3.10 -2.05
N PHE A 57 -1.36 -2.54 -3.17
CA PHE A 57 -1.75 -3.00 -4.51
C PHE A 57 -1.33 -4.46 -4.77
N GLN A 58 -0.16 -4.87 -4.28
CA GLN A 58 0.28 -6.27 -4.38
C GLN A 58 -0.56 -7.25 -3.55
N ASN A 59 -1.09 -6.82 -2.40
CA ASN A 59 -1.97 -7.62 -1.55
C ASN A 59 -3.42 -7.62 -2.02
N ARG A 60 -3.82 -6.63 -2.85
CA ARG A 60 -5.21 -6.46 -3.30
C ARG A 60 -5.55 -7.27 -4.56
N ARG A 61 -4.57 -7.53 -5.42
CA ARG A 61 -4.68 -8.37 -6.63
C ARG A 61 -4.87 -9.85 -6.32
#